data_AF-A0A832DKM4-F1
#
_entry.id   AF-A0A832DKM4-F1
#
_cell.length_a   1.000
_cell.length_b   1.000
_cell.length_c   1.000
_cell.angle_alpha   90.00
_cell.angle_beta   90.00
_cell.angle_gamma   90.00
#
_symmetry.space_group_name_H-M   'P 1'
#
loop_
_entity.id
_entity.type
_entity.pdbx_description
1 polymer ?
#
loop_
_entity_poly.entity_id
_entity_poly.type
_entity_poly.pdbx_seq_one_letter_code
_entity_poly.pdbx_strand_id
1 'polypeptide(L)'
;MLKIPHKSILFTSKILKTMKHILTIFFLTFLYISCSANKEYLPEDFWGMKLQRKLTGKEAKEFVDKLHFQNVATEKNEVGFYKGEIGNAAVYITYYSDEKNAYQDFRKMTEKISPENSMFVRGTYHNINNKQIYSCMGLGQVHYVFAHKNLLFWISADPNFSRNFLDEYMKLVMN
;
A
#
# COMPACT_ATOMS: atom_id res chain seq x y z
N MET A 1 14.02 -42.97 59.25
CA MET A 1 12.97 -41.94 59.04
C MET A 1 13.67 -40.61 58.74
N LEU A 2 13.91 -40.28 57.47
CA LEU A 2 14.65 -39.07 57.08
C LEU A 2 13.74 -37.83 57.19
N LYS A 3 14.06 -36.91 58.10
CA LYS A 3 13.44 -35.58 58.17
C LYS A 3 14.03 -34.69 57.07
N ILE A 4 13.25 -34.41 56.04
CA ILE A 4 13.58 -33.40 55.03
C ILE A 4 13.46 -32.02 55.70
N PRO A 5 14.49 -31.15 55.62
CA PRO A 5 14.47 -29.87 56.31
C PRO A 5 13.49 -28.89 55.64
N HIS A 6 12.52 -28.42 56.42
CA HIS A 6 11.42 -27.52 56.04
C HIS A 6 11.88 -26.20 55.37
N LYS A 7 13.15 -25.78 55.55
CA LYS A 7 13.73 -24.59 54.90
C LYS A 7 14.03 -24.78 53.41
N SER A 8 14.32 -26.01 52.96
CA SER A 8 14.68 -26.30 51.55
C SER A 8 13.50 -26.12 50.59
N ILE A 9 12.30 -26.49 51.03
CA ILE A 9 11.04 -26.42 50.27
C ILE A 9 10.58 -24.96 50.08
N LEU A 10 10.81 -24.11 51.08
CA LEU A 10 10.44 -22.69 51.00
C LEU A 10 11.28 -21.94 49.96
N PHE A 11 12.57 -22.27 49.86
CA PHE A 11 13.52 -21.62 48.95
C PHE A 11 13.25 -21.96 47.48
N THR A 12 12.94 -23.22 47.18
CA THR A 12 12.59 -23.68 45.82
C THR A 12 11.27 -23.07 45.33
N SER A 13 10.28 -22.92 46.21
CA SER A 13 8.99 -22.30 45.87
C SER A 13 9.12 -20.81 45.51
N LYS A 14 10.07 -20.10 46.15
CA LYS A 14 10.33 -18.68 45.91
C LYS A 14 10.98 -18.47 44.55
N ILE A 15 12.01 -19.26 44.24
CA ILE A 15 12.71 -19.26 42.94
C ILE A 15 11.75 -19.60 41.80
N LEU A 16 10.88 -20.61 41.98
CA LEU A 16 9.91 -21.01 40.97
C LEU A 16 8.86 -19.91 40.70
N LYS A 17 8.41 -19.20 41.73
CA LYS A 17 7.53 -18.01 41.58
C LYS A 17 8.24 -16.87 40.86
N THR A 18 9.49 -16.57 41.20
CA THR A 18 10.28 -15.52 40.53
C THR A 18 10.53 -15.85 39.06
N MET A 19 10.87 -17.10 38.73
CA MET A 19 11.02 -17.56 37.34
C MET A 19 9.71 -17.48 36.56
N LYS A 20 8.57 -17.81 37.18
CA LYS A 20 7.25 -17.69 36.56
C LYS A 20 6.91 -16.23 36.26
N HIS A 21 7.18 -15.30 37.18
CA HIS A 21 6.99 -13.86 36.96
C HIS A 21 7.91 -13.30 35.88
N ILE A 22 9.18 -13.72 35.83
CA ILE A 22 10.11 -13.33 34.76
C ILE A 22 9.60 -13.83 33.39
N LEU A 23 9.12 -15.08 33.30
CA LEU A 23 8.57 -15.63 32.07
C LEU A 23 7.29 -14.90 31.62
N THR A 24 6.42 -14.51 32.57
CA THR A 24 5.22 -13.73 32.27
C THR A 24 5.56 -12.31 31.80
N ILE A 25 6.56 -11.66 32.39
CA ILE A 25 7.04 -10.34 31.97
C ILE A 25 7.70 -10.41 30.58
N PHE A 26 8.45 -11.47 30.28
CA PHE A 26 9.04 -11.70 28.96
C PHE A 26 7.97 -11.94 27.88
N PHE A 27 6.91 -12.68 28.20
CA PHE A 27 5.79 -12.91 27.29
C PHE A 27 4.97 -11.63 27.04
N LEU A 28 4.74 -10.82 28.09
CA LEU A 28 4.07 -9.52 27.96
C LEU A 28 4.89 -8.53 27.12
N THR A 29 6.22 -8.48 27.30
CA THR A 29 7.10 -7.59 26.51
C THR A 29 7.19 -7.99 25.04
N PHE A 30 7.10 -9.28 24.70
CA PHE A 30 7.07 -9.75 23.31
C PHE A 30 5.81 -9.34 22.54
N LEU A 31 4.67 -9.18 23.23
CA LEU A 31 3.40 -8.76 22.63
C LEU A 31 3.36 -7.28 22.26
N TYR A 32 4.24 -6.44 22.83
CA TYR A 32 4.31 -5.01 22.51
C TYR A 32 5.17 -4.66 21.29
N ILE A 33 5.93 -5.62 20.73
CA ILE A 33 6.83 -5.36 19.58
C ILE A 33 6.10 -5.50 18.24
N SER A 34 4.85 -5.97 18.21
CA SER A 34 4.02 -5.99 16.99
C SER A 34 3.44 -4.61 16.66
N CYS A 35 4.30 -3.59 16.55
CA CYS A 35 3.97 -2.39 15.80
C CYS A 35 4.22 -2.71 14.33
N SER A 36 3.19 -3.15 13.61
CA SER A 36 3.24 -3.30 12.15
C SER A 36 3.46 -1.92 11.54
N ALA A 37 4.71 -1.59 11.22
CA ALA A 37 5.04 -0.40 10.44
C ALA A 37 4.37 -0.53 9.06
N ASN A 38 3.18 0.03 8.91
CA ASN A 38 2.53 0.13 7.61
C ASN A 38 3.31 1.15 6.78
N LYS A 39 3.81 0.71 5.63
CA LYS A 39 4.47 1.58 4.67
C LYS A 39 3.47 2.63 4.16
N GLU A 40 3.83 3.90 4.27
CA GLU A 40 3.06 5.01 3.72
C GLU A 40 3.38 5.17 2.23
N TYR A 41 2.34 5.08 1.39
CA TYR A 41 2.47 5.20 -0.07
C TYR A 41 2.00 6.56 -0.59
N LEU A 42 1.36 7.39 0.25
CA LEU A 42 0.91 8.73 -0.08
C LEU A 42 1.55 9.73 0.90
N PRO A 43 2.86 9.98 0.80
CA PRO A 43 3.53 10.96 1.66
C PRO A 43 2.96 12.36 1.45
N GLU A 44 2.99 13.19 2.50
CA GLU A 44 2.49 14.58 2.46
C GLU A 44 3.23 15.46 1.45
N ASP A 45 4.51 15.17 1.24
CA ASP A 45 5.39 15.79 0.26
C ASP A 45 5.94 14.73 -0.69
N PHE A 46 5.74 14.93 -1.98
CA PHE A 46 6.28 14.03 -3.00
C PHE A 46 6.67 14.79 -4.25
N TRP A 47 7.92 14.62 -4.70
CA TRP A 47 8.42 15.21 -5.95
C TRP A 47 8.21 16.75 -6.03
N GLY A 48 8.36 17.46 -4.90
CA GLY A 48 8.12 18.91 -4.82
C GLY A 48 6.64 19.32 -4.84
N MET A 49 5.72 18.36 -4.72
CA MET A 49 4.27 18.58 -4.67
C MET A 49 3.72 18.27 -3.28
N LYS A 50 2.66 18.99 -2.89
CA LYS A 50 1.96 18.78 -1.62
C LYS A 50 0.72 17.91 -1.83
N LEU A 51 0.50 16.94 -0.94
CA LEU A 51 -0.73 16.17 -0.86
C LEU A 51 -1.87 17.08 -0.37
N GLN A 52 -2.75 17.48 -1.28
CA GLN A 52 -3.87 18.38 -0.97
C GLN A 52 -5.03 17.64 -0.32
N ARG A 53 -5.24 16.38 -0.71
CA ARG A 53 -6.34 15.56 -0.24
C ARG A 53 -5.97 14.09 -0.31
N LYS A 54 -6.29 13.36 0.76
CA LYS A 54 -6.16 11.90 0.85
C LYS A 54 -7.54 11.32 1.18
N LEU A 55 -8.06 10.45 0.31
CA LEU A 55 -9.28 9.67 0.56
C LEU A 55 -8.85 8.28 0.99
N THR A 56 -9.54 7.68 1.96
CA THR A 56 -9.25 6.31 2.43
C THR A 56 -10.52 5.50 2.65
N GLY A 57 -10.41 4.17 2.61
CA GLY A 57 -11.49 3.26 2.95
C GLY A 57 -12.76 3.51 2.12
N LYS A 58 -13.90 3.69 2.80
CA LYS A 58 -15.20 3.90 2.17
C LYS A 58 -15.24 5.12 1.26
N GLU A 59 -14.62 6.24 1.66
CA GLU A 59 -14.60 7.46 0.85
C GLU A 59 -13.83 7.25 -0.47
N ALA A 60 -12.67 6.59 -0.39
CA ALA A 60 -11.89 6.23 -1.57
C ALA A 60 -12.67 5.25 -2.47
N LYS A 61 -13.34 4.25 -1.88
CA LYS A 61 -14.18 3.30 -2.61
C LYS A 61 -15.27 4.01 -3.40
N GLU A 62 -16.06 4.84 -2.72
CA GLU A 62 -17.16 5.58 -3.35
C GLU A 62 -16.66 6.53 -4.46
N PHE A 63 -15.49 7.13 -4.27
CA PHE A 63 -14.87 7.96 -5.29
C PHE A 63 -14.49 7.15 -6.53
N VAL A 64 -13.83 6.00 -6.35
CA VAL A 64 -13.41 5.14 -7.47
C VAL A 64 -14.60 4.51 -8.18
N ASP A 65 -15.64 4.06 -7.46
CA ASP A 65 -16.85 3.50 -8.06
C ASP A 65 -17.57 4.54 -8.95
N LYS A 66 -17.62 5.80 -8.50
CA LYS A 66 -18.18 6.91 -9.30
C LYS A 66 -17.40 7.13 -10.60
N LEU A 67 -16.08 7.02 -10.57
CA LEU A 67 -15.24 7.15 -11.79
C LEU A 67 -15.51 6.04 -12.81
N HIS A 68 -15.85 4.84 -12.34
CA HIS A 68 -16.07 3.66 -13.18
C HIS A 68 -17.56 3.41 -13.50
N PHE A 69 -18.46 4.26 -13.01
CA PHE A 69 -19.92 4.15 -13.10
C PHE A 69 -20.48 2.79 -12.64
N GLN A 70 -19.75 2.07 -11.78
CA GLN A 70 -20.09 0.74 -11.30
C GLN A 70 -19.26 0.41 -10.04
N ASN A 71 -19.69 -0.61 -9.28
CA ASN A 71 -18.99 -1.06 -8.09
C ASN A 71 -17.79 -1.94 -8.46
N VAL A 72 -16.62 -1.32 -8.67
CA VAL A 72 -15.36 -2.02 -9.00
C VAL A 72 -14.32 -1.93 -7.88
N ALA A 73 -14.45 -0.95 -6.99
CA ALA A 73 -13.49 -0.73 -5.94
C ALA A 73 -13.73 -1.69 -4.76
N THR A 74 -12.64 -2.27 -4.23
CA THR A 74 -12.67 -3.05 -2.99
C THR A 74 -12.93 -2.15 -1.77
N GLU A 75 -13.06 -2.70 -0.56
CA GLU A 75 -13.27 -1.85 0.63
C GLU A 75 -12.02 -1.07 1.05
N LYS A 76 -10.84 -1.53 0.67
CA LYS A 76 -9.56 -0.92 1.05
C LYS A 76 -8.91 -0.25 -0.16
N ASN A 77 -9.16 1.04 -0.28
CA ASN A 77 -8.55 1.92 -1.27
C ASN A 77 -7.99 3.17 -0.61
N GLU A 78 -7.00 3.77 -1.28
CA GLU A 78 -6.51 5.11 -0.99
C GLU A 78 -6.40 5.91 -2.27
N VAL A 79 -6.69 7.21 -2.20
CA VAL A 79 -6.50 8.14 -3.31
C VAL A 79 -5.82 9.40 -2.79
N GLY A 80 -4.63 9.71 -3.31
CA GLY A 80 -3.91 10.94 -3.00
C GLY A 80 -3.96 11.90 -4.19
N PHE A 81 -4.29 13.16 -3.92
CA PHE A 81 -4.25 14.24 -4.90
C PHE A 81 -3.11 15.20 -4.57
N TYR A 82 -2.13 15.28 -5.46
CA TYR A 82 -0.95 16.12 -5.34
C TYR A 82 -1.07 17.37 -6.22
N LYS A 83 -0.64 18.50 -5.67
CA LYS A 83 -0.56 19.77 -6.39
C LYS A 83 0.75 20.48 -6.06
N GLY A 84 1.38 21.05 -7.08
CA GLY A 84 2.56 21.90 -6.97
C GLY A 84 2.56 22.98 -8.05
N GLU A 85 3.61 23.80 -8.10
CA GLU A 85 3.73 24.86 -9.11
C GLU A 85 3.79 24.30 -10.54
N ILE A 86 4.37 23.11 -10.68
CA ILE A 86 4.58 22.42 -11.96
C ILE A 86 3.33 21.68 -12.49
N GLY A 87 2.27 21.55 -11.68
CA GLY A 87 1.00 20.94 -12.08
C GLY A 87 0.37 20.01 -11.04
N ASN A 88 -0.34 18.99 -11.51
CA ASN A 88 -1.15 18.10 -10.69
C ASN A 88 -0.83 16.62 -10.96
N ALA A 89 -0.95 15.81 -9.91
CA ALA A 89 -0.88 14.35 -10.01
C ALA A 89 -1.89 13.70 -9.06
N ALA A 90 -2.34 12.50 -9.39
CA ALA A 90 -3.14 11.69 -8.50
C ALA A 90 -2.59 10.26 -8.46
N VAL A 91 -2.66 9.64 -7.29
CA VAL A 91 -2.26 8.25 -7.08
C VAL A 91 -3.42 7.51 -6.44
N TYR A 92 -3.87 6.46 -7.11
CA TYR A 92 -4.91 5.56 -6.67
C TYR A 92 -4.24 4.23 -6.28
N ILE A 93 -4.61 3.72 -5.11
CA ILE A 93 -4.05 2.50 -4.55
C ILE A 93 -5.19 1.59 -4.15
N THR A 94 -5.24 0.40 -4.75
CA THR A 94 -6.19 -0.65 -4.38
C THR A 94 -5.46 -1.80 -3.70
N TYR A 95 -5.96 -2.20 -2.54
CA TYR A 95 -5.40 -3.29 -1.75
C TYR A 95 -6.16 -4.59 -2.01
N TYR A 96 -5.41 -5.66 -2.19
CA TYR A 96 -5.90 -7.02 -2.40
C TYR A 96 -5.46 -7.96 -1.29
N SER A 97 -6.10 -9.13 -1.22
CA SER A 97 -5.70 -10.22 -0.31
C SER A 97 -4.31 -10.78 -0.65
N ASP A 98 -3.95 -10.77 -1.93
CA ASP A 98 -2.73 -11.38 -2.45
C ASP A 98 -2.31 -10.73 -3.78
N GLU A 99 -1.07 -11.02 -4.18
CA GLU A 99 -0.45 -10.51 -5.41
C GLU A 99 -1.14 -10.99 -6.68
N LYS A 100 -1.69 -12.21 -6.67
CA LYS A 100 -2.37 -12.77 -7.84
C LYS A 100 -3.61 -11.96 -8.18
N ASN A 101 -4.41 -11.60 -7.18
CA ASN A 101 -5.62 -10.78 -7.38
C ASN A 101 -5.27 -9.37 -7.87
N ALA A 102 -4.24 -8.73 -7.31
CA ALA A 102 -3.79 -7.42 -7.78
C ALA A 102 -3.34 -7.45 -9.25
N TYR A 103 -2.58 -8.48 -9.63
CA TYR A 103 -2.11 -8.64 -11.02
C TYR A 103 -3.23 -9.03 -11.99
N GLN A 104 -4.21 -9.83 -11.55
CA GLN A 104 -5.38 -10.15 -12.36
C GLN A 104 -6.21 -8.91 -12.69
N ASP A 105 -6.41 -8.02 -11.73
CA ASP A 105 -7.15 -6.79 -11.96
C ASP A 105 -6.36 -5.75 -12.77
N PHE A 106 -5.03 -5.68 -12.59
CA PHE A 106 -4.14 -4.97 -13.51
C PHE A 106 -4.42 -5.38 -14.97
N ARG A 107 -4.37 -6.67 -15.27
CA ARG A 107 -4.60 -7.23 -16.61
C ARG A 107 -5.98 -6.89 -17.15
N LYS A 108 -7.03 -7.16 -16.37
CA LYS A 108 -8.42 -6.86 -16.78
C LYS A 108 -8.64 -5.39 -17.08
N MET A 109 -8.06 -4.51 -16.26
CA MET A 109 -8.23 -3.07 -16.40
C MET A 109 -7.50 -2.54 -17.62
N THR A 110 -6.25 -2.94 -17.85
CA THR A 110 -5.46 -2.48 -19.00
C THR A 110 -5.97 -3.06 -20.32
N GLU A 111 -6.56 -4.25 -20.30
CA GLU A 111 -7.28 -4.81 -21.45
C GLU A 111 -8.55 -4.00 -21.81
N LYS A 112 -9.28 -3.49 -20.81
CA LYS A 112 -10.50 -2.65 -21.02
C LYS A 112 -10.20 -1.21 -21.45
N ILE A 113 -9.04 -0.67 -21.09
CA ILE A 113 -8.62 0.70 -21.48
C ILE A 113 -8.21 0.75 -22.97
N SER A 114 -8.03 -0.41 -23.60
CA SER A 114 -7.60 -0.60 -25.00
C SER A 114 -8.54 0.10 -26.02
N PRO A 115 -8.01 0.62 -27.14
CA PRO A 115 -8.40 1.92 -27.72
C PRO A 115 -9.71 1.96 -28.50
N GLU A 116 -10.40 0.85 -28.73
CA GLU A 116 -11.53 0.85 -29.68
C GLU A 116 -12.76 1.63 -29.20
N ASN A 117 -12.90 1.95 -27.89
CA ASN A 117 -14.04 2.72 -27.33
C ASN A 117 -13.68 3.55 -26.08
N SER A 118 -12.44 4.01 -25.96
CA SER A 118 -11.90 4.56 -24.72
C SER A 118 -11.53 6.05 -24.86
N MET A 119 -11.75 6.85 -23.80
CA MET A 119 -11.20 8.22 -23.70
C MET A 119 -9.66 8.22 -23.57
N PHE A 120 -9.07 7.04 -23.43
CA PHE A 120 -7.63 6.84 -23.36
C PHE A 120 -7.08 6.41 -24.72
N VAL A 121 -5.99 7.04 -25.11
CA VAL A 121 -5.28 6.79 -26.37
C VAL A 121 -3.83 6.41 -26.10
N ARG A 122 -3.15 5.87 -27.13
CA ARG A 122 -1.72 5.53 -27.08
C ARG A 122 -1.37 4.58 -25.94
N GLY A 123 -2.26 3.61 -25.67
CA GLY A 123 -2.02 2.53 -24.73
C GLY A 123 -0.80 1.70 -25.12
N THR A 124 0.15 1.51 -24.20
CA THR A 124 1.33 0.68 -24.44
C THR A 124 1.87 0.09 -23.13
N TYR A 125 2.56 -1.04 -23.23
CA TYR A 125 3.22 -1.69 -22.10
C TYR A 125 4.72 -1.40 -22.12
N HIS A 126 5.28 -1.16 -20.94
CA HIS A 126 6.70 -0.98 -20.67
C HIS A 126 7.14 -1.95 -19.59
N ASN A 127 8.43 -2.31 -19.60
CA ASN A 127 9.05 -2.99 -18.47
C ASN A 127 10.04 -2.05 -17.79
N ILE A 128 9.78 -1.69 -16.53
CA ILE A 128 10.61 -0.80 -15.71
C ILE A 128 10.89 -1.52 -14.39
N ASN A 129 12.15 -1.70 -14.01
CA ASN A 129 12.57 -2.41 -12.79
C ASN A 129 11.90 -3.79 -12.61
N ASN A 130 11.87 -4.58 -13.69
CA ASN A 130 11.21 -5.89 -13.76
C ASN A 130 9.71 -5.86 -13.41
N LYS A 131 9.05 -4.72 -13.57
CA LYS A 131 7.59 -4.57 -13.47
C LYS A 131 7.02 -4.17 -14.82
N GLN A 132 5.93 -4.84 -15.17
CA GLN A 132 5.12 -4.45 -16.31
C GLN A 132 4.30 -3.23 -15.91
N ILE A 133 4.40 -2.17 -16.71
CA ILE A 133 3.67 -0.91 -16.53
C ILE A 133 2.89 -0.65 -17.80
N TYR A 134 1.59 -0.46 -17.66
CA TYR A 134 0.76 0.04 -18.76
C TYR A 134 0.71 1.56 -18.70
N SER A 135 0.86 2.23 -19.84
CA SER A 135 0.68 3.68 -19.93
C SER A 135 -0.31 4.06 -21.02
N CYS A 136 -1.09 5.11 -20.79
CA CYS A 136 -1.94 5.72 -21.80
C CYS A 136 -2.09 7.23 -21.54
N MET A 137 -2.66 7.96 -22.50
CA MET A 137 -2.99 9.38 -22.37
C MET A 137 -4.50 9.54 -22.36
N GLY A 138 -5.04 10.32 -21.43
CA GLY A 138 -6.47 10.61 -21.33
C GLY A 138 -6.71 11.76 -20.37
N LEU A 139 -7.85 12.46 -20.51
CA LEU A 139 -8.27 13.53 -19.59
C LEU A 139 -7.19 14.62 -19.33
N GLY A 140 -6.31 14.86 -20.31
CA GLY A 140 -5.21 15.83 -20.19
C GLY A 140 -3.97 15.35 -19.42
N GLN A 141 -3.96 14.10 -18.94
CA GLN A 141 -2.87 13.52 -18.17
C GLN A 141 -2.30 12.26 -18.82
N VAL A 142 -1.08 11.90 -18.41
CA VAL A 142 -0.51 10.58 -18.68
C VAL A 142 -0.83 9.69 -17.50
N HIS A 143 -1.32 8.49 -17.81
CA HIS A 143 -1.71 7.50 -16.82
C HIS A 143 -0.72 6.34 -16.84
N TYR A 144 -0.37 5.84 -15.67
CA TYR A 144 0.46 4.65 -15.48
C TYR A 144 -0.25 3.69 -14.55
N VAL A 145 -0.28 2.41 -14.91
CA VAL A 145 -0.87 1.34 -14.11
C VAL A 145 0.15 0.24 -13.92
N PHE A 146 0.35 -0.22 -12.69
CA PHE A 146 1.20 -1.35 -12.37
C PHE A 146 0.79 -2.01 -11.05
N ALA A 147 1.16 -3.29 -10.87
CA ALA A 147 0.96 -4.02 -9.63
C ALA A 147 2.30 -4.29 -8.92
N HIS A 148 2.28 -4.26 -7.59
CA HIS A 148 3.43 -4.61 -6.75
C HIS A 148 2.93 -5.26 -5.44
N LYS A 149 3.37 -6.50 -5.17
CA LYS A 149 2.82 -7.32 -4.08
C LYS A 149 1.30 -7.38 -4.22
N ASN A 150 0.55 -7.27 -3.13
CA ASN A 150 -0.91 -7.26 -3.12
C ASN A 150 -1.54 -5.88 -3.40
N LEU A 151 -0.84 -4.99 -4.11
CA LEU A 151 -1.27 -3.62 -4.41
C LEU A 151 -1.35 -3.39 -5.91
N LEU A 152 -2.35 -2.64 -6.33
CA LEU A 152 -2.50 -2.08 -7.67
C LEU A 152 -2.40 -0.56 -7.58
N PHE A 153 -1.55 0.02 -8.41
CA PHE A 153 -1.35 1.47 -8.50
C PHE A 153 -1.87 1.97 -9.83
N TRP A 154 -2.65 3.05 -9.81
CA TRP A 154 -2.95 3.87 -10.97
C TRP A 154 -2.50 5.29 -10.66
N ILE A 155 -1.53 5.79 -11.42
CA ILE A 155 -1.01 7.15 -11.31
C ILE A 155 -1.50 7.96 -12.50
N SER A 156 -1.96 9.18 -12.27
CA SER A 156 -2.17 10.18 -13.33
C SER A 156 -1.33 11.42 -13.02
N ALA A 157 -0.67 11.98 -14.02
CA ALA A 157 0.17 13.15 -13.86
C ALA A 157 0.19 14.00 -15.12
N ASP A 158 0.37 15.31 -14.97
CA ASP A 158 0.43 16.20 -16.13
C ASP A 158 1.62 15.82 -17.04
N PRO A 159 1.46 15.90 -18.39
CA PRO A 159 2.40 15.29 -19.33
C PRO A 159 3.85 15.75 -19.16
N ASN A 160 4.06 17.03 -18.84
CA ASN A 160 5.37 17.68 -18.76
C ASN A 160 6.32 17.02 -17.74
N PHE A 161 5.78 16.33 -16.73
CA PHE A 161 6.58 15.71 -15.68
C PHE A 161 6.22 14.25 -15.36
N SER A 162 5.19 13.72 -16.02
CA SER A 162 4.60 12.43 -15.69
C SER A 162 5.60 11.27 -15.57
N ARG A 163 6.62 11.22 -16.45
CA ARG A 163 7.63 10.17 -16.44
C ARG A 163 8.56 10.26 -15.22
N ASN A 164 9.04 11.45 -14.90
CA ASN A 164 9.89 11.68 -13.73
C ASN A 164 9.15 11.39 -12.43
N PHE A 165 7.87 11.78 -12.34
CA PHE A 165 7.02 11.45 -11.21
C PHE A 165 6.89 9.94 -11.05
N LEU A 166 6.60 9.20 -12.13
CA LEU A 166 6.53 7.73 -12.10
C LEU A 166 7.84 7.11 -11.61
N ASP A 167 8.98 7.53 -12.17
CA ASP A 167 10.28 6.92 -11.84
C ASP A 167 10.62 7.10 -10.36
N GLU A 168 10.37 8.28 -9.77
CA GLU A 168 10.55 8.50 -8.34
C GLU A 168 9.52 7.73 -7.50
N TYR A 169 8.27 7.66 -7.96
CA TYR A 169 7.20 6.99 -7.21
C TYR A 169 7.44 5.48 -7.16
N MET A 170 7.98 4.92 -8.23
CA MET A 170 8.42 3.53 -8.30
C MET A 170 9.51 3.23 -7.27
N LYS A 171 10.47 4.13 -7.06
CA LYS A 171 11.49 3.97 -5.99
C LYS A 171 10.82 3.96 -4.61
N LEU A 172 9.88 4.87 -4.37
CA LEU A 172 9.10 4.89 -3.12
C LEU A 172 8.37 3.55 -2.91
N VAL A 173 7.71 3.00 -3.93
CA VAL A 173 6.95 1.74 -3.82
C VAL A 173 7.86 0.53 -3.64
N MET A 174 9.01 0.49 -4.31
CA MET A 174 9.88 -0.69 -4.37
C MET A 174 10.85 -0.85 -3.20
N ASN A 175 11.20 0.24 -2.50
CA ASN A 175 12.10 0.23 -1.35
C ASN A 175 11.43 -0.29 -0.07
#